data_AF-A0A3S2J4U1-F1
#
_entry.id   AF-A0A3S2J4U1-F1
#
_cell.length_a   1.000
_cell.length_b   1.000
_cell.length_c   1.000
_cell.angle_alpha   90.00
_cell.angle_beta   90.00
_cell.angle_gamma   90.00
#
_symmetry.space_group_name_H-M   'P 1'
#
loop_
_entity.id
_entity.type
_entity.pdbx_description
1 polymer ?
#
loop_
_entity_poly.entity_id
_entity_poly.type
_entity_poly.pdbx_seq_one_letter_code
_entity_poly.pdbx_strand_id
1 'polypeptide(L)'
;VLEIHRRIYRKLTELDQPRWAPRERSLLVADLESEIELLWMTGELRLERPTVEREIAWGLHFFREVIFEATPQLYDKLQGAFERHYSGEPIRIPSFMRYASWIGGDRDGNPNVTAAVTAHAMAEYRNT
;
A
#
# COMPACT_ATOMS: atom_id res chain seq x y z
N VAL A 1 3.58 -4.98 11.81
CA VAL A 1 2.54 -5.78 11.12
C VAL A 1 2.69 -5.73 9.60
N LEU A 2 2.34 -4.65 8.91
CA LEU A 2 2.38 -4.60 7.43
C LEU A 2 3.77 -4.85 6.82
N GLU A 3 4.82 -4.34 7.46
CA GLU A 3 6.19 -4.65 7.01
C GLU A 3 6.52 -6.14 7.19
N ILE A 4 5.97 -6.81 8.21
CA ILE A 4 6.12 -8.26 8.39
C ILE A 4 5.41 -9.00 7.25
N HIS A 5 4.19 -8.60 6.91
CA HIS A 5 3.48 -9.13 5.74
C HIS A 5 4.27 -8.91 4.43
N ARG A 6 4.87 -7.72 4.25
CA ARG A 6 5.70 -7.42 3.08
C ARG A 6 6.93 -8.33 2.99
N ARG A 7 7.60 -8.59 4.12
CA ARG A 7 8.74 -9.52 4.17
C ARG A 7 8.31 -10.96 3.89
N ILE A 8 7.19 -11.41 4.46
CA ILE A 8 6.58 -12.71 4.16
C ILE A 8 6.31 -12.85 2.65
N TYR A 9 5.64 -11.86 2.04
CA TYR A 9 5.36 -11.84 0.61
C TYR A 9 6.64 -11.97 -0.23
N ARG A 10 7.67 -11.16 0.07
CA ARG A 10 8.96 -11.20 -0.63
C ARG A 10 9.62 -12.57 -0.51
N LYS A 11 9.64 -13.17 0.68
CA LYS A 11 10.21 -14.50 0.92
C LYS A 11 9.44 -15.60 0.17
N LEU A 12 8.10 -15.51 0.10
CA LEU A 12 7.28 -16.41 -0.72
C LEU A 12 7.59 -16.28 -2.21
N THR A 13 7.70 -15.04 -2.72
CA THR A 13 8.09 -14.79 -4.12
C THR A 13 9.49 -15.30 -4.43
N GLU A 14 10.41 -15.21 -3.46
CA GLU A 14 11.77 -15.74 -3.60
C GLU A 14 11.78 -17.27 -3.62
N LEU A 15 11.03 -17.92 -2.73
CA LEU A 15 10.87 -19.37 -2.66
C LEU A 15 10.26 -20.00 -3.91
N ASP A 16 9.39 -19.28 -4.61
CA ASP A 16 8.73 -19.74 -5.85
C ASP A 16 9.69 -19.85 -7.04
N GLN A 17 10.91 -19.28 -6.93
CA GLN A 17 11.90 -19.35 -7.99
C GLN A 17 12.55 -20.75 -8.05
N PRO A 18 12.58 -21.42 -9.20
CA PRO A 18 13.06 -22.81 -9.33
C PRO A 18 14.59 -22.95 -9.29
N ARG A 19 15.32 -21.97 -8.75
CA ARG A 19 16.79 -21.87 -8.84
C ARG A 19 17.56 -22.37 -7.61
N TRP A 20 16.87 -22.68 -6.52
CA TRP A 20 17.51 -22.91 -5.22
C TRP A 20 17.93 -24.37 -5.02
N ALA A 21 19.16 -24.56 -4.53
CA ALA A 21 19.60 -25.86 -4.04
C ALA A 21 18.81 -26.26 -2.79
N PRO A 22 18.69 -27.57 -2.47
CA PRO A 22 17.90 -28.03 -1.33
C PRO A 22 18.25 -27.32 -0.01
N ARG A 23 19.55 -27.09 0.25
CA ARG A 23 20.02 -26.40 1.46
C ARG A 23 19.60 -24.93 1.50
N GLU A 24 19.70 -24.23 0.38
CA GLU A 24 19.29 -22.82 0.27
C GLU A 24 17.78 -22.68 0.46
N ARG A 25 17.01 -23.59 -0.14
CA ARG A 25 15.56 -23.66 0.05
C ARG A 25 15.18 -23.88 1.52
N SER A 26 15.88 -24.78 2.23
CA SER A 26 15.65 -24.99 3.66
C SER A 26 15.93 -23.74 4.49
N LEU A 27 16.99 -22.98 4.15
CA LEU A 27 17.28 -21.70 4.82
C LEU A 27 16.17 -20.67 4.57
N LEU A 28 15.72 -20.52 3.31
CA LEU A 28 14.61 -19.62 2.96
C LEU A 28 13.29 -19.97 3.66
N VAL A 29 13.01 -21.27 3.85
CA VAL A 29 11.83 -21.73 4.61
C VAL A 29 11.96 -21.39 6.09
N ALA A 30 13.10 -21.66 6.72
CA ALA A 30 13.32 -21.32 8.14
C ALA A 30 13.22 -19.80 8.38
N ASP A 31 13.72 -19.01 7.44
CA ASP A 31 13.59 -17.56 7.42
C ASP A 31 12.14 -17.09 7.31
N LEU A 32 11.32 -17.76 6.47
CA LEU A 32 9.91 -17.47 6.33
C LEU A 32 9.13 -17.84 7.61
N GLU A 33 9.43 -19.00 8.20
CA GLU A 33 8.85 -19.44 9.47
C GLU A 33 9.13 -18.41 10.58
N SER A 34 10.35 -17.88 10.63
CA SER A 34 10.73 -16.83 11.59
C SER A 34 9.90 -15.54 11.42
N GLU A 35 9.60 -15.12 10.19
CA GLU A 35 8.74 -13.94 9.96
C GLU A 35 7.28 -14.20 10.35
N ILE A 36 6.79 -15.43 10.13
CA ILE A 36 5.45 -15.85 10.55
C ILE A 36 5.35 -15.88 12.08
N GLU A 37 6.37 -16.38 12.77
CA GLU A 37 6.44 -16.38 14.24
C GLU A 37 6.49 -14.95 14.78
N LEU A 38 7.29 -14.08 14.16
CA LEU A 38 7.30 -12.64 14.45
C LEU A 38 5.90 -12.03 14.33
N LEU A 39 5.18 -12.32 13.24
CA LEU A 39 3.81 -11.84 13.06
C LEU A 39 2.90 -12.34 14.19
N TRP A 40 2.97 -13.62 14.53
CA TRP A 40 2.20 -14.24 15.60
C TRP A 40 2.46 -13.58 16.95
N MET A 41 3.73 -13.35 17.31
CA MET A 41 4.12 -12.71 18.58
C MET A 41 3.78 -11.23 18.64
N THR A 42 3.84 -10.51 17.51
CA THR A 42 3.53 -9.07 17.48
C THR A 42 2.03 -8.84 17.63
N GLY A 43 1.21 -9.73 17.05
CA GLY A 43 -0.25 -9.60 16.99
C GLY A 43 -0.72 -8.43 16.12
N GLU A 44 -1.93 -8.55 15.59
CA GLU A 44 -2.65 -7.43 14.94
C GLU A 44 -3.74 -6.82 15.84
N LEU A 45 -3.80 -7.25 17.10
CA LEU A 45 -4.79 -6.79 18.04
C LEU A 45 -4.52 -5.33 18.43
N ARG A 46 -5.27 -4.43 17.82
CA ARG A 46 -5.42 -3.07 18.33
C ARG A 46 -6.26 -3.16 19.60
N LEU A 47 -5.60 -3.08 20.76
CA LEU A 47 -6.25 -3.07 22.07
C LEU A 47 -7.22 -1.89 22.23
N GLU A 48 -6.99 -0.81 21.48
CA GLU A 48 -7.84 0.38 21.45
C GLU A 48 -8.18 0.76 20.01
N ARG A 49 -9.39 1.30 19.83
CA ARG A 49 -9.81 1.85 18.54
C ARG A 49 -8.87 3.02 18.18
N PRO A 50 -8.28 3.03 16.97
CA PRO A 50 -7.43 4.15 16.55
C PRO A 50 -8.22 5.46 16.55
N THR A 51 -7.55 6.57 16.83
CA THR A 51 -8.13 7.89 16.63
C THR A 51 -8.24 8.19 15.14
N VAL A 52 -9.16 9.09 14.76
CA VAL A 52 -9.36 9.46 13.36
C VAL A 52 -8.09 10.08 12.78
N GLU A 53 -7.32 10.84 13.57
CA GLU A 53 -6.03 11.42 13.16
C GLU A 53 -5.01 10.33 12.83
N ARG A 54 -4.97 9.24 13.60
CA ARG A 54 -4.10 8.10 13.28
C ARG A 54 -4.56 7.43 11.99
N GLU A 55 -5.86 7.31 11.74
CA GLU A 55 -6.38 6.77 10.48
C GLU A 55 -6.00 7.65 9.28
N ILE A 56 -6.07 8.99 9.42
CA ILE A 56 -5.62 9.95 8.39
C ILE A 56 -4.14 9.73 8.10
N ALA A 57 -3.29 9.73 9.13
CA ALA A 57 -1.84 9.54 8.99
C ALA A 57 -1.50 8.18 8.35
N TRP A 58 -2.19 7.11 8.74
CA TRP A 58 -2.04 5.79 8.15
C TRP A 58 -2.46 5.76 6.67
N GLY A 59 -3.60 6.34 6.32
CA GLY A 59 -4.06 6.42 4.94
C GLY A 59 -3.08 7.18 4.05
N LEU A 60 -2.55 8.30 4.53
CA LEU A 60 -1.56 9.10 3.79
C LEU A 60 -0.21 8.40 3.68
N HIS A 61 0.20 7.65 4.70
CA HIS A 61 1.40 6.82 4.61
C HIS A 61 1.30 5.81 3.45
N PHE A 62 0.19 5.07 3.34
CA PHE A 62 -0.03 4.16 2.21
C PHE A 62 -0.11 4.88 0.87
N PHE A 63 -0.75 6.05 0.85
CA PHE A 63 -0.82 6.85 -0.36
C PHE A 63 0.58 7.21 -0.87
N ARG A 64 1.46 7.71 0.00
CA ARG A 64 2.84 8.10 -0.36
C ARG A 64 3.71 6.90 -0.72
N GLU A 65 3.75 5.89 0.14
CA GLU A 65 4.71 4.78 0.02
C GLU A 65 4.36 3.77 -1.09
N VAL A 66 3.09 3.72 -1.51
CA VAL A 66 2.61 2.68 -2.43
C VAL A 66 1.90 3.29 -3.63
N ILE A 67 0.83 4.05 -3.40
CA ILE A 67 -0.07 4.48 -4.49
C ILE A 67 0.60 5.53 -5.37
N PHE A 68 1.29 6.50 -4.76
CA PHE A 68 1.96 7.58 -5.47
C PHE A 68 3.07 7.04 -6.38
N GLU A 69 3.89 6.12 -5.88
CA GLU A 69 4.96 5.45 -6.64
C GLU A 69 4.43 4.50 -7.73
N ALA A 70 3.32 3.79 -7.46
CA ALA A 70 2.73 2.86 -8.42
C ALA A 70 1.98 3.57 -9.56
N THR A 71 1.46 4.77 -9.32
CA THR A 71 0.68 5.55 -10.28
C THR A 71 1.45 5.80 -11.59
N PRO A 72 2.65 6.42 -11.62
CA PRO A 72 3.38 6.66 -12.85
C PRO A 72 3.74 5.35 -13.58
N GLN A 73 4.10 4.29 -12.85
CA GLN A 73 4.39 2.98 -13.44
C GLN A 73 3.18 2.40 -14.20
N LEU A 74 1.95 2.65 -13.72
CA LEU A 74 0.75 2.26 -14.44
C LEU A 74 0.58 3.06 -15.73
N TYR A 75 0.79 4.38 -15.68
CA TYR A 75 0.74 5.23 -16.88
C TYR A 75 1.79 4.80 -17.92
N ASP A 76 3.03 4.50 -17.50
CA ASP A 76 4.10 4.04 -18.40
C ASP A 76 3.77 2.70 -19.04
N LYS A 77 3.23 1.75 -18.25
CA LYS A 77 2.78 0.45 -18.77
C LYS A 77 1.65 0.61 -19.78
N LEU A 78 0.71 1.52 -19.51
CA LEU A 78 -0.40 1.81 -20.40
C LEU A 78 0.11 2.47 -21.69
N GLN A 79 0.95 3.49 -21.59
CA GLN A 79 1.59 4.16 -22.73
C GLN A 79 2.31 3.14 -23.62
N GLY A 80 3.16 2.29 -23.04
CA GLY A 80 3.87 1.26 -23.78
C GLY A 80 2.95 0.20 -24.40
N ALA A 81 1.81 -0.12 -23.77
CA ALA A 81 0.82 -1.01 -24.38
C ALA A 81 0.14 -0.36 -25.59
N PHE A 82 -0.19 0.92 -25.51
CA PHE A 82 -0.76 1.66 -26.63
C PHE A 82 0.21 1.75 -27.81
N GLU A 83 1.47 2.10 -27.55
CA GLU A 83 2.51 2.17 -28.59
C GLU A 83 2.73 0.83 -29.31
N ARG A 84 2.64 -0.29 -28.59
CA ARG A 84 2.81 -1.63 -29.18
C ARG A 84 1.64 -2.06 -30.06
N HIS A 85 0.42 -1.71 -29.70
CA HIS A 85 -0.79 -2.25 -30.34
C HIS A 85 -1.51 -1.26 -31.26
N TYR A 86 -1.21 0.03 -31.13
CA TYR A 86 -1.80 1.10 -31.92
C TYR A 86 -0.67 1.94 -32.54
N SER A 87 -0.08 1.42 -33.62
CA SER A 87 1.07 1.99 -34.35
C SER A 87 0.73 3.22 -35.20
N GLY A 88 -0.36 3.92 -34.88
CA GLY A 88 -0.82 5.11 -35.58
C GLY A 88 -0.14 6.36 -35.03
N GLU A 89 -0.92 7.43 -34.88
CA GLU A 89 -0.42 8.66 -34.27
C GLU A 89 -0.02 8.44 -32.80
N PRO A 90 0.99 9.19 -32.29
CA PRO A 90 1.37 9.13 -30.88
C PRO A 90 0.17 9.43 -29.96
N ILE A 91 -0.34 8.40 -29.29
CA ILE A 91 -1.40 8.55 -28.30
C ILE A 91 -0.74 8.94 -26.97
N ARG A 92 -1.03 10.15 -26.51
CA ARG A 92 -0.68 10.57 -25.14
C ARG A 92 -1.81 10.20 -24.20
N ILE A 93 -1.54 9.34 -23.23
CA ILE A 93 -2.51 8.99 -22.21
C ILE A 93 -2.84 10.24 -21.36
N PRO A 94 -4.11 10.68 -21.29
CA PRO A 94 -4.50 11.79 -20.42
C PRO A 94 -4.49 11.34 -18.96
N SER A 95 -4.38 12.28 -18.02
CA SER A 95 -4.62 11.97 -16.62
C SER A 95 -6.08 11.53 -16.43
N PHE A 96 -6.29 10.24 -16.14
CA PHE A 96 -7.62 9.65 -15.99
C PHE A 96 -7.91 9.19 -14.57
N MET A 97 -6.89 9.09 -13.71
CA MET A 97 -7.06 8.69 -12.32
C MET A 97 -7.09 9.89 -11.38
N ARG A 98 -7.99 9.81 -10.40
CA ARG A 98 -8.08 10.75 -9.27
C ARG A 98 -8.27 9.96 -8.00
N TYR A 99 -7.67 10.43 -6.92
CA TYR A 99 -7.80 9.82 -5.60
C TYR A 99 -8.61 10.74 -4.71
N ALA A 100 -9.44 10.12 -3.87
CA ALA A 100 -10.22 10.78 -2.86
C ALA A 100 -10.20 9.93 -1.59
N SER A 101 -10.36 10.57 -0.44
CA SER A 101 -10.40 9.92 0.86
C SER A 101 -11.64 10.38 1.61
N TRP A 102 -12.31 9.43 2.25
CA TRP A 102 -13.39 9.71 3.22
C TRP A 102 -12.86 9.84 4.64
N ILE A 103 -11.60 9.47 4.89
CA ILE A 103 -11.00 9.47 6.23
C ILE A 103 -10.93 10.91 6.74
N GLY A 104 -11.49 11.14 7.94
CA GLY A 104 -11.62 12.48 8.53
C GLY A 104 -12.72 13.36 7.92
N GLY A 105 -13.41 12.90 6.87
CA GLY A 105 -14.50 13.62 6.21
C GLY A 105 -15.88 13.00 6.45
N ASP A 106 -15.97 11.67 6.39
CA ASP A 106 -17.22 10.95 6.61
C ASP A 106 -17.61 10.95 8.11
N ARG A 107 -18.77 11.54 8.41
CA ARG A 107 -19.29 11.70 9.77
C ARG A 107 -20.49 10.83 10.06
N ASP A 108 -21.00 10.11 9.06
CA ASP A 108 -22.24 9.37 9.22
C ASP A 108 -22.07 8.30 10.31
N GLY A 109 -22.87 8.39 11.38
CA GLY A 109 -22.78 7.50 12.53
C GLY A 109 -21.48 7.56 13.35
N ASN A 110 -20.55 8.51 13.10
CA ASN A 110 -19.26 8.58 13.80
C ASN A 110 -19.04 9.91 14.54
N PRO A 111 -19.34 9.99 15.86
CA PRO A 111 -19.20 11.23 16.62
C PRO A 111 -17.74 11.70 16.79
N ASN A 112 -16.76 10.85 16.48
CA ASN A 112 -15.34 11.20 16.58
C ASN A 112 -14.85 12.04 15.39
N VAL A 113 -15.64 12.16 14.31
CA VAL A 113 -15.27 12.98 13.15
C VAL A 113 -15.88 14.37 13.32
N THR A 114 -15.16 15.24 14.01
CA THR A 114 -15.58 16.62 14.27
C THR A 114 -15.16 17.59 13.16
N ALA A 115 -15.66 18.84 13.22
CA ALA A 115 -15.19 19.91 12.34
C ALA A 115 -13.68 20.14 12.41
N ALA A 116 -13.09 20.05 13.61
CA ALA A 116 -11.66 20.19 13.81
C ALA A 116 -10.88 19.04 13.14
N VAL A 117 -11.39 17.80 13.24
CA VAL A 117 -10.78 16.64 12.60
C VAL A 117 -10.80 16.76 11.08
N THR A 118 -11.91 17.19 10.49
CA THR A 118 -11.99 17.41 9.04
C THR A 118 -11.06 18.53 8.57
N ALA A 119 -10.94 19.63 9.34
CA ALA A 119 -9.99 20.69 9.04
C ALA A 119 -8.54 20.18 9.11
N HIS A 120 -8.22 19.35 10.11
CA HIS A 120 -6.92 18.68 10.22
C HIS A 120 -6.65 17.77 9.02
N ALA A 121 -7.60 16.91 8.63
CA ALA A 121 -7.48 16.05 7.46
C ALA A 121 -7.17 16.85 6.19
N MET A 122 -7.90 17.94 5.94
CA MET A 122 -7.67 18.81 4.78
C MET A 122 -6.29 19.49 4.80
N ALA A 123 -5.76 19.82 5.97
CA ALA A 123 -4.41 20.36 6.11
C ALA A 123 -3.35 19.30 5.80
N GLU A 124 -3.49 18.09 6.35
CA GLU A 124 -2.59 16.95 6.07
C GLU A 124 -2.60 16.56 4.60
N TYR A 125 -3.77 16.55 3.95
CA TYR A 125 -3.91 16.26 2.51
C TYR A 125 -3.25 17.31 1.62
N ARG A 126 -3.16 18.57 2.07
CA ARG A 126 -2.49 19.64 1.32
C ARG A 126 -0.96 19.56 1.43
N ASN A 127 -0.46 19.03 2.55
CA ASN A 127 0.97 18.92 2.84
C ASN A 127 1.56 17.57 2.42
N THR A 128 0.72 16.66 1.90
CA THR A 128 1.12 15.36 1.35
C THR A 128 1.46 15.49 -0.13
#